data_AF-R0MX31-F1
#
_entry.id   AF-R0MX31-F1
#
_cell.length_a   1.000
_cell.length_b   1.000
_cell.length_c   1.000
_cell.angle_alpha   90.00
_cell.angle_beta   90.00
_cell.angle_gamma   90.00
#
_symmetry.space_group_name_H-M   'P 1'
#
loop_
_entity.id
_entity.type
_entity.pdbx_description
1 polymer ?
#
loop_
_entity_poly.entity_id
_entity_poly.type
_entity_poly.pdbx_seq_one_letter_code
_entity_poly.pdbx_strand_id
1 'polypeptide(L)'
;MEESRELNAVIDVIMLAGTILLKSGSEIHRVEDTMIRIAHSQGILDCNVLAMPAAIFFSIENTNISRMKRVTSSSYNIEKVCDVNQISRQLVGGQIDLETAFKQLKALQAQPLPYTKLQVTLAATFSAPFFSIMFSGNIYDALGAGVATLFGFAFSLYVEKFIRIPFVTAFAGAFVFGMIAQFWARYTGFPSTADLIIAGAVMPFVPGIALTNAVRDIMTNHINSGMSKMFESLLITLALGAGTSVALVLMN
;
A
#
# COMPACT_ATOMS: atom_id res chain seq x y z
N MET A 1 38.23 -9.22 -14.03
CA MET A 1 37.76 -8.96 -12.65
C MET A 1 36.98 -7.64 -12.56
N GLU A 2 37.43 -6.58 -13.24
CA GLU A 2 36.81 -5.25 -13.23
C GLU A 2 35.45 -5.20 -13.96
N GLU A 3 35.37 -5.79 -15.15
CA GLU A 3 34.12 -5.94 -15.94
C GLU A 3 33.02 -6.72 -15.19
N SER A 4 33.42 -7.72 -14.39
CA SER A 4 32.50 -8.44 -13.50
C SER A 4 32.00 -7.57 -12.34
N ARG A 5 32.81 -6.63 -11.86
CA ARG A 5 32.45 -5.72 -10.77
C ARG A 5 31.47 -4.64 -11.25
N GLU A 6 31.68 -4.11 -12.45
CA GLU A 6 30.76 -3.16 -13.09
C GLU A 6 29.40 -3.80 -13.37
N LEU A 7 29.39 -5.01 -13.94
CA LEU A 7 28.15 -5.75 -14.18
C LEU A 7 27.36 -6.02 -12.89
N ASN A 8 28.06 -6.37 -11.80
CA ASN A 8 27.40 -6.54 -10.50
C ASN A 8 26.80 -5.23 -9.98
N ALA A 9 27.47 -4.09 -10.17
CA ALA A 9 26.94 -2.79 -9.77
C ALA A 9 25.66 -2.42 -10.53
N VAL A 10 25.61 -2.71 -11.84
CA VAL A 10 24.40 -2.53 -12.66
C VAL A 10 23.25 -3.37 -12.12
N ILE A 11 23.50 -4.66 -11.87
CA ILE A 11 22.50 -5.58 -11.35
C ILE A 11 22.00 -5.14 -9.96
N ASP A 12 22.89 -4.63 -9.11
CA ASP A 12 22.52 -4.12 -7.79
C ASP A 12 21.56 -2.92 -7.89
N VAL A 13 21.77 -2.01 -8.83
CA VAL A 13 20.85 -0.88 -9.10
C VAL A 13 19.49 -1.39 -9.58
N ILE A 14 19.48 -2.30 -10.56
CA ILE A 14 18.25 -2.90 -11.10
C ILE A 14 17.45 -3.59 -9.98
N MET A 15 18.10 -4.45 -9.22
CA MET A 15 17.47 -5.19 -8.13
C MET A 15 17.01 -4.26 -7.01
N LEU A 16 17.76 -3.20 -6.70
CA LEU A 16 17.38 -2.23 -5.68
C LEU A 16 16.14 -1.42 -6.10
N ALA A 17 16.11 -0.89 -7.32
CA ALA A 17 14.96 -0.17 -7.86
C ALA A 17 13.71 -1.06 -7.85
N GLY A 18 13.81 -2.27 -8.40
CA GLY A 18 12.71 -3.24 -8.40
C GLY A 18 12.22 -3.58 -6.99
N THR A 19 13.15 -3.80 -6.04
CA THR A 19 12.80 -4.06 -4.64
C THR A 19 12.00 -2.92 -4.04
N ILE A 20 12.44 -1.67 -4.24
CA ILE A 20 11.77 -0.50 -3.65
C ILE A 20 10.38 -0.35 -4.25
N LEU A 21 10.23 -0.48 -5.57
CA LEU A 21 8.93 -0.41 -6.24
C LEU A 21 7.96 -1.48 -5.72
N LEU A 22 8.41 -2.74 -5.64
CA LEU A 22 7.57 -3.84 -5.18
C LEU A 22 7.18 -3.66 -3.69
N LYS A 23 8.15 -3.30 -2.83
CA LYS A 23 7.89 -3.02 -1.40
C LYS A 23 6.97 -1.83 -1.18
N SER A 24 6.96 -0.88 -2.12
CA SER A 24 6.13 0.34 -2.05
C SER A 24 4.73 0.13 -2.64
N GLY A 25 4.38 -1.09 -3.01
CA GLY A 25 3.06 -1.46 -3.50
C GLY A 25 2.82 -1.15 -4.98
N SER A 26 3.86 -1.01 -5.80
CA SER A 26 3.72 -0.79 -7.25
C SER A 26 2.99 -1.95 -7.95
N GLU A 27 2.36 -1.64 -9.09
CA GLU A 27 1.89 -2.64 -10.05
C GLU A 27 3.08 -3.48 -10.54
N ILE A 28 2.89 -4.78 -10.76
CA ILE A 28 3.97 -5.71 -11.13
C ILE A 28 4.58 -5.32 -12.47
N HIS A 29 3.74 -5.02 -13.46
CA HIS A 29 4.22 -4.64 -14.80
C HIS A 29 5.19 -3.46 -14.73
N ARG A 30 4.94 -2.48 -13.85
CA ARG A 30 5.79 -1.30 -13.69
C ARG A 30 7.12 -1.62 -13.01
N VAL A 31 7.13 -2.61 -12.11
CA VAL A 31 8.38 -3.12 -11.52
C VAL A 31 9.25 -3.71 -12.62
N GLU A 32 8.70 -4.62 -13.42
CA GLU A 32 9.42 -5.33 -14.48
C GLU A 32 9.92 -4.38 -15.57
N ASP A 33 9.02 -3.54 -16.08
CA ASP A 33 9.30 -2.55 -17.12
C ASP A 33 10.38 -1.54 -16.68
N THR A 34 10.39 -1.12 -15.42
CA THR A 34 11.45 -0.24 -14.89
C THR A 34 12.79 -0.96 -14.79
N MET A 35 12.81 -2.20 -14.34
CA MET A 35 14.04 -3.00 -14.27
C MET A 35 14.63 -3.26 -15.66
N ILE A 36 13.80 -3.61 -16.64
CA ILE A 36 14.19 -3.83 -18.03
C ILE A 36 14.76 -2.54 -18.63
N ARG A 37 14.09 -1.39 -18.46
CA ARG A 37 14.59 -0.10 -18.96
C ARG A 37 15.97 0.25 -18.40
N ILE A 38 16.18 0.05 -17.10
CA ILE A 38 17.50 0.27 -16.49
C ILE A 38 18.52 -0.68 -17.12
N ALA A 39 18.22 -1.97 -17.22
CA ALA A 39 19.12 -2.97 -17.83
C ALA A 39 19.54 -2.58 -19.26
N HIS A 40 18.57 -2.22 -20.09
CA HIS A 40 18.80 -1.82 -21.49
C HIS A 40 19.66 -0.55 -21.58
N SER A 41 19.46 0.43 -20.70
CA SER A 41 20.29 1.64 -20.67
C SER A 41 21.76 1.38 -20.33
N GLN A 42 22.06 0.24 -19.69
CA GLN A 42 23.40 -0.19 -19.33
C GLN A 42 23.96 -1.24 -20.30
N GLY A 43 23.32 -1.45 -21.46
CA GLY A 43 23.77 -2.36 -22.51
C GLY A 43 23.37 -3.83 -22.32
N ILE A 44 22.55 -4.16 -21.32
CA ILE A 44 22.03 -5.51 -21.11
C ILE A 44 20.69 -5.64 -21.84
N LEU A 45 20.70 -6.16 -23.07
CA LEU A 45 19.49 -6.26 -23.91
C LEU A 45 18.71 -7.56 -23.67
N ASP A 46 19.42 -8.69 -23.58
CA ASP A 46 18.78 -10.00 -23.40
C ASP A 46 18.66 -10.31 -21.90
N CYS A 47 17.66 -9.74 -21.25
CA CYS A 47 17.39 -9.98 -19.83
C CYS A 47 15.92 -10.33 -19.56
N ASN A 48 15.73 -11.16 -18.55
CA ASN A 48 14.43 -11.59 -18.07
C ASN A 48 14.22 -11.10 -16.64
N VAL A 49 13.08 -10.45 -16.42
CA VAL A 49 12.60 -10.04 -15.09
C VAL A 49 11.30 -10.78 -14.81
N LEU A 50 11.19 -11.35 -13.61
CA LEU A 50 9.94 -11.88 -13.11
C LEU A 50 9.71 -11.31 -11.71
N ALA A 51 8.68 -10.48 -11.56
CA ALA A 51 8.27 -9.93 -10.29
C ALA A 51 6.98 -10.59 -9.80
N MET A 52 6.98 -10.98 -8.54
CA MET A 52 5.86 -11.56 -7.82
C MET A 52 5.76 -10.87 -6.45
N PRO A 53 4.58 -10.84 -5.79
CA PRO A 53 4.43 -10.17 -4.50
C PRO A 53 5.49 -10.53 -3.44
N ALA A 54 5.97 -11.78 -3.45
CA ALA A 54 6.95 -12.30 -2.48
C ALA A 54 8.40 -12.31 -2.97
N ALA A 55 8.68 -12.10 -4.26
CA ALA A 55 10.03 -12.23 -4.80
C ALA A 55 10.21 -11.50 -6.14
N ILE A 56 11.44 -11.07 -6.39
CA ILE A 56 11.88 -10.54 -7.69
C ILE A 56 13.02 -11.43 -8.19
N PHE A 57 12.94 -11.81 -9.46
CA PHE A 57 13.97 -12.55 -10.17
C PHE A 57 14.47 -11.69 -11.34
N PHE A 58 15.79 -11.68 -11.51
CA PHE A 58 16.47 -11.08 -12.65
C PHE A 58 17.48 -12.09 -13.19
N SER A 59 17.53 -12.26 -14.51
CA SER A 59 18.52 -13.09 -15.18
C SER A 59 18.90 -12.50 -16.53
N ILE A 60 20.13 -12.76 -16.97
CA ILE A 60 20.61 -12.37 -18.30
C ILE A 60 20.68 -13.63 -19.16
N GLU A 61 20.07 -13.61 -20.34
CA GLU A 61 20.04 -14.77 -21.24
C GLU A 61 21.45 -15.16 -21.69
N ASN A 62 21.65 -16.45 -21.99
CA ASN A 62 22.95 -17.00 -22.42
C ASN A 62 24.10 -16.77 -21.42
N THR A 63 23.78 -16.51 -20.14
CA THR A 63 24.76 -16.40 -19.06
C THR A 63 24.32 -17.19 -17.83
N ASN A 64 25.25 -17.41 -16.89
CA ASN A 64 24.94 -18.01 -15.58
C ASN A 64 24.54 -16.96 -14.53
N ILE A 65 24.16 -15.75 -14.96
CA ILE A 65 23.86 -14.65 -14.05
C ILE A 65 22.38 -14.65 -13.73
N SER A 66 22.06 -14.98 -12.49
CA SER A 66 20.73 -14.83 -11.92
C SER A 66 20.82 -14.21 -10.52
N ARG A 67 19.84 -13.36 -10.19
CA ARG A 67 19.63 -12.80 -8.87
C ARG A 67 18.18 -12.97 -8.48
N MET A 68 17.98 -13.37 -7.24
CA MET A 68 16.66 -13.41 -6.61
C MET A 68 16.70 -12.60 -5.33
N LYS A 69 15.62 -11.86 -5.08
CA LYS A 69 15.41 -11.16 -3.83
C LYS A 69 14.01 -11.42 -3.31
N ARG A 70 13.96 -12.03 -2.13
CA ARG A 70 12.70 -12.20 -1.39
C ARG A 70 12.23 -10.87 -0.81
N VAL A 71 10.93 -10.61 -0.94
CA VAL A 71 10.23 -9.49 -0.31
C VAL A 71 9.30 -10.03 0.77
N THR A 72 9.54 -9.61 2.00
CA THR A 72 8.84 -10.13 3.19
C THR A 72 7.69 -9.25 3.67
N SER A 73 7.63 -8.01 3.18
CA SER A 73 6.60 -7.05 3.53
C SER A 73 6.47 -6.01 2.42
N SER A 74 5.25 -5.52 2.26
CA SER A 74 4.87 -4.44 1.34
C SER A 74 4.07 -3.41 2.11
N SER A 75 4.29 -2.14 1.82
CA SER A 75 3.51 -1.02 2.32
C SER A 75 3.26 -0.06 1.17
N TYR A 76 2.04 0.43 1.00
CA TYR A 76 1.75 1.38 -0.07
C TYR A 76 2.43 2.72 0.21
N ASN A 77 3.36 3.11 -0.66
CA ASN A 77 4.03 4.41 -0.62
C ASN A 77 4.20 4.92 -2.05
N ILE A 78 3.22 5.71 -2.51
CA ILE A 78 3.20 6.25 -3.87
C ILE A 78 4.35 7.24 -4.10
N GLU A 79 4.79 7.95 -3.06
CA GLU A 79 5.93 8.87 -3.13
C GLU A 79 7.22 8.12 -3.52
N LYS A 80 7.56 7.04 -2.80
CA LYS A 80 8.73 6.19 -3.15
C LYS A 80 8.61 5.59 -4.54
N VAL A 81 7.41 5.26 -5.00
CA VAL A 81 7.19 4.79 -6.38
C VAL A 81 7.52 5.88 -7.39
N CYS A 82 7.05 7.10 -7.17
CA CYS A 82 7.36 8.25 -8.01
C CYS A 82 8.86 8.55 -8.04
N ASP A 83 9.51 8.55 -6.88
CA ASP A 83 10.94 8.85 -6.76
C ASP A 83 11.81 7.82 -7.49
N VAL A 84 11.51 6.53 -7.34
CA VAL A 84 12.24 5.47 -8.07
C VAL A 84 12.03 5.60 -9.57
N ASN A 85 10.80 5.88 -10.03
CA ASN A 85 10.53 6.11 -11.44
C ASN A 85 11.29 7.33 -11.97
N GLN A 86 11.39 8.40 -11.18
CA GLN A 86 12.15 9.59 -11.55
C GLN A 86 13.64 9.27 -11.69
N ILE A 87 14.23 8.58 -10.71
CA ILE A 87 15.63 8.13 -10.77
C ILE A 87 15.87 7.24 -11.98
N SER A 88 14.98 6.28 -12.25
CA SER A 88 15.07 5.40 -13.42
C SER A 88 15.08 6.21 -14.72
N ARG A 89 14.18 7.18 -14.87
CA ARG A 89 14.12 8.04 -16.06
C ARG A 89 15.37 8.90 -16.22
N GLN A 90 15.90 9.45 -15.13
CA GLN A 90 17.13 10.24 -15.13
C GLN A 90 18.34 9.38 -15.55
N LEU A 91 18.45 8.16 -15.01
CA LEU A 91 19.51 7.22 -15.36
C LEU A 91 19.42 6.79 -16.82
N VAL A 92 18.23 6.37 -17.27
CA VAL A 92 17.98 5.94 -18.66
C VAL A 92 18.22 7.10 -19.65
N GLY A 93 17.88 8.33 -19.26
CA GLY A 93 18.11 9.53 -20.05
C GLY A 93 19.55 10.07 -20.00
N GLY A 94 20.48 9.41 -19.31
CA GLY A 94 21.88 9.84 -19.17
C GLY A 94 22.07 11.12 -18.35
N GLN A 95 21.08 11.52 -17.55
CA GLN A 95 21.13 12.72 -16.71
C GLN A 95 21.90 12.50 -15.40
N ILE A 96 21.95 11.25 -14.95
CA ILE A 96 22.74 10.81 -13.78
C ILE A 96 23.50 9.54 -14.17
N ASP A 97 24.64 9.32 -13.52
CA ASP A 97 25.40 8.08 -13.66
C ASP A 97 24.87 6.96 -12.74
N LEU A 98 25.37 5.75 -12.96
CA LEU A 98 24.97 4.55 -12.22
C LEU A 98 25.27 4.67 -10.72
N GLU A 99 26.41 5.26 -10.35
CA GLU A 99 26.81 5.45 -8.96
C GLU A 99 25.86 6.41 -8.22
N THR A 100 25.49 7.52 -8.86
CA THR A 100 24.53 8.49 -8.32
C THR A 100 23.16 7.87 -8.17
N ALA A 101 22.69 7.12 -9.18
CA ALA A 101 21.42 6.39 -9.10
C ALA A 101 21.41 5.41 -7.92
N PHE A 102 22.49 4.65 -7.73
CA PHE A 102 22.63 3.72 -6.60
C PHE A 102 22.57 4.43 -5.24
N LYS A 103 23.29 5.56 -5.09
CA LYS A 103 23.29 6.37 -3.87
C LYS A 103 21.89 6.91 -3.56
N GLN A 104 21.20 7.46 -4.55
CA GLN A 104 19.84 7.98 -4.38
C GLN A 104 18.84 6.88 -4.02
N LEU A 105 18.88 5.72 -4.68
CA LEU A 105 18.04 4.58 -4.35
C LEU A 105 18.30 4.05 -2.93
N LYS A 106 19.57 4.00 -2.50
CA LYS A 106 19.91 3.63 -1.12
C LYS A 106 19.37 4.62 -0.10
N ALA A 107 19.47 5.92 -0.38
CA ALA A 107 18.90 6.95 0.47
C ALA A 107 17.37 6.78 0.59
N LEU A 108 16.67 6.58 -0.53
CA LEU A 108 15.22 6.33 -0.55
C LEU A 108 14.81 5.06 0.22
N GLN A 109 15.60 3.99 0.12
CA GLN A 109 15.36 2.77 0.88
C GLN A 109 15.45 3.01 2.39
N ALA A 110 16.42 3.82 2.83
CA ALA A 110 16.66 4.14 4.24
C ALA A 110 15.71 5.21 4.80
N GLN A 111 14.98 5.95 3.93
CA GLN A 111 14.05 6.98 4.39
C GLN A 111 12.96 6.39 5.29
N PRO A 112 12.73 7.01 6.48
CA PRO A 112 11.63 6.63 7.37
C PRO A 112 10.28 6.92 6.71
N LEU A 113 9.21 6.45 7.36
CA LEU A 113 7.86 6.84 6.97
C LEU A 113 7.71 8.37 7.08
N PRO A 114 7.07 9.03 6.10
CA PRO A 114 6.95 10.49 6.08
C PRO A 114 6.11 11.05 7.23
N TYR A 115 5.20 10.23 7.78
CA TYR A 115 4.24 10.66 8.79
C TYR A 115 4.27 9.77 10.03
N THR A 116 4.15 10.40 11.19
CA THR A 116 3.98 9.72 12.48
C THR A 116 2.57 9.12 12.58
N LYS A 117 2.42 8.08 13.42
CA LYS A 117 1.10 7.47 13.67
C LYS A 117 0.04 8.48 14.12
N LEU A 118 0.44 9.47 14.93
CA LEU A 118 -0.46 10.54 15.37
C LEU A 118 -0.93 11.41 14.20
N GLN A 119 -0.02 11.83 13.32
CA GLN A 119 -0.37 12.62 12.13
C GLN A 119 -1.31 11.85 11.21
N VAL A 120 -1.07 10.55 11.01
CA VAL A 120 -1.95 9.69 10.20
C VAL A 120 -3.34 9.57 10.84
N THR A 121 -3.41 9.34 12.16
CA THR A 121 -4.70 9.28 12.87
C THR A 121 -5.47 10.59 12.77
N LEU A 122 -4.81 11.74 12.93
CA LEU A 122 -5.45 13.05 12.80
C LEU A 122 -5.92 13.30 11.37
N ALA A 123 -5.12 12.94 10.36
CA ALA A 123 -5.52 13.05 8.96
C ALA A 123 -6.72 12.15 8.63
N ALA A 124 -6.74 10.91 9.13
CA ALA A 124 -7.86 9.99 8.98
C ALA A 124 -9.13 10.50 9.69
N THR A 125 -8.98 11.02 10.90
CA THR A 125 -10.07 11.63 11.69
C THR A 125 -10.67 12.83 10.98
N PHE A 126 -9.82 13.64 10.35
CA PHE A 126 -10.27 14.82 9.61
C PHE A 126 -10.93 14.46 8.28
N SER A 127 -10.53 13.36 7.62
CA SER A 127 -11.11 12.95 6.33
C SER A 127 -12.47 12.26 6.47
N ALA A 128 -12.70 11.50 7.53
CA ALA A 128 -13.93 10.72 7.75
C ALA A 128 -15.24 11.54 7.69
N PRO A 129 -15.35 12.74 8.30
CA PRO A 129 -16.52 13.61 8.19
C PRO A 129 -16.91 13.92 6.74
N PHE A 130 -15.92 14.17 5.87
CA PHE A 130 -16.17 14.51 4.47
C PHE A 130 -16.71 13.31 3.67
N PHE A 131 -16.27 12.09 3.99
CA PHE A 131 -16.85 10.88 3.40
C PHE A 131 -18.30 10.69 3.83
N SER A 132 -18.64 10.95 5.09
CA SER A 132 -20.03 10.89 5.55
C SER A 132 -20.93 11.86 4.78
N ILE A 133 -20.47 13.10 4.59
CA ILE A 133 -21.18 14.11 3.77
C ILE A 133 -21.28 13.67 2.30
N MET A 134 -20.22 13.08 1.73
CA MET A 134 -20.23 12.56 0.37
C MET A 134 -21.30 11.47 0.17
N PHE A 135 -21.57 10.66 1.20
CA PHE A 135 -22.66 9.69 1.21
C PHE A 135 -24.03 10.27 1.59
N SER A 136 -24.19 11.60 1.47
CA SER A 136 -25.42 12.34 1.80
C SER A 136 -25.76 12.36 3.30
N GLY A 137 -24.76 12.19 4.17
CA GLY A 137 -24.87 12.43 5.61
C GLY A 137 -24.96 13.91 5.97
N ASN A 138 -25.58 14.20 7.10
CA ASN A 138 -25.64 15.56 7.61
C ASN A 138 -24.43 15.90 8.52
N ILE A 139 -24.39 17.12 9.04
CA ILE A 139 -23.26 17.59 9.86
C ILE A 139 -23.10 16.74 11.14
N TYR A 140 -24.17 16.24 11.74
CA TYR A 140 -24.10 15.38 12.92
C TYR A 140 -23.58 13.98 12.60
N ASP A 141 -23.91 13.44 11.43
CA ASP A 141 -23.29 12.19 10.93
C ASP A 141 -21.79 12.39 10.70
N ALA A 142 -21.41 13.53 10.13
CA ALA A 142 -20.03 13.88 9.87
C ALA A 142 -19.21 14.00 11.17
N LEU A 143 -19.76 14.65 12.20
CA LEU A 143 -19.14 14.72 13.53
C LEU A 143 -19.03 13.34 14.18
N GLY A 144 -20.09 12.53 14.10
CA GLY A 144 -20.09 11.15 14.57
C GLY A 144 -19.00 10.31 13.88
N ALA A 145 -18.83 10.49 12.56
CA ALA A 145 -17.79 9.80 11.79
C ALA A 145 -16.39 10.20 12.24
N GLY A 146 -16.15 11.49 12.49
CA GLY A 146 -14.88 11.96 13.05
C GLY A 146 -14.58 11.32 14.41
N VAL A 147 -15.54 11.30 15.33
CA VAL A 147 -15.36 10.68 16.66
C VAL A 147 -15.12 9.17 16.53
N ALA A 148 -15.93 8.47 15.72
CA ALA A 148 -15.76 7.05 15.46
C ALA A 148 -14.37 6.73 14.89
N THR A 149 -13.91 7.50 13.90
CA THR A 149 -12.59 7.32 13.30
C THR A 149 -11.46 7.59 14.28
N LEU A 150 -11.54 8.63 15.10
CA LEU A 150 -10.50 8.94 16.09
C LEU A 150 -10.22 7.74 16.99
N PHE A 151 -11.28 7.16 17.58
CA PHE A 151 -11.15 6.04 18.50
C PHE A 151 -10.87 4.72 17.79
N GLY A 152 -11.60 4.40 16.71
CA GLY A 152 -11.42 3.12 16.03
C GLY A 152 -10.11 3.02 15.24
N PHE A 153 -9.61 4.12 14.66
CA PHE A 153 -8.28 4.16 14.03
C PHE A 153 -7.17 4.07 15.08
N ALA A 154 -7.27 4.79 16.20
CA ALA A 154 -6.31 4.65 17.29
C ALA A 154 -6.28 3.23 17.86
N PHE A 155 -7.46 2.60 18.01
CA PHE A 155 -7.57 1.23 18.49
C PHE A 155 -6.99 0.22 17.50
N SER A 156 -7.23 0.37 16.20
CA SER A 156 -6.65 -0.54 15.19
C SER A 156 -5.13 -0.50 15.20
N LEU A 157 -4.52 0.69 15.32
CA LEU A 157 -3.07 0.87 15.43
C LEU A 157 -2.50 0.24 16.70
N TYR A 158 -3.27 0.24 17.79
CA TYR A 158 -2.90 -0.44 19.03
C TYR A 158 -2.91 -1.95 18.84
N VAL A 159 -3.98 -2.51 18.26
CA VAL A 159 -4.10 -3.96 17.98
C VAL A 159 -3.01 -4.43 17.00
N GLU A 160 -2.67 -3.62 16.01
CA GLU A 160 -1.61 -3.90 15.04
C GLU A 160 -0.26 -4.14 15.70
N LYS A 161 0.04 -3.42 16.80
CA LYS A 161 1.29 -3.58 17.55
C LYS A 161 1.49 -5.02 18.08
N PHE A 162 0.41 -5.70 18.43
CA PHE A 162 0.44 -7.02 19.06
C PHE A 162 0.17 -8.17 18.08
N ILE A 163 -0.84 -8.05 17.22
CA ILE A 163 -1.32 -9.16 16.39
C ILE A 163 -0.63 -9.18 15.02
N ARG A 164 -0.35 -8.00 14.42
CA ARG A 164 0.27 -7.85 13.09
C ARG A 164 -0.41 -8.64 11.95
N ILE A 165 -1.73 -8.87 12.05
CA ILE A 165 -2.55 -9.49 11.00
C ILE A 165 -3.55 -8.43 10.51
N PRO A 166 -3.44 -7.95 9.25
CA PRO A 166 -4.29 -6.87 8.71
C PRO A 166 -5.79 -7.11 8.83
N PHE A 167 -6.22 -8.36 8.65
CA PHE A 167 -7.61 -8.77 8.84
C PHE A 167 -8.11 -8.48 10.26
N VAL A 168 -7.34 -8.86 11.28
CA VAL A 168 -7.75 -8.70 12.68
C VAL A 168 -7.74 -7.23 13.09
N THR A 169 -6.78 -6.45 12.60
CA THR A 169 -6.72 -5.00 12.87
C THR A 169 -7.88 -4.25 12.20
N ALA A 170 -8.26 -4.65 10.98
CA ALA A 170 -9.42 -4.11 10.29
C ALA A 170 -10.73 -4.45 11.02
N PHE A 171 -10.91 -5.70 11.42
CA PHE A 171 -12.06 -6.14 12.23
C PHE A 171 -12.17 -5.34 13.54
N ALA A 172 -11.07 -5.22 14.28
CA ALA A 172 -11.03 -4.51 15.56
C ALA A 172 -11.38 -3.02 15.42
N GLY A 173 -10.85 -2.34 14.39
CA GLY A 173 -11.20 -0.95 14.10
C GLY A 173 -12.67 -0.79 13.71
N ALA A 174 -13.15 -1.65 12.80
CA ALA A 174 -14.54 -1.66 12.35
C ALA A 174 -15.55 -1.94 13.46
N PHE A 175 -15.20 -2.82 14.40
CA PHE A 175 -15.99 -3.06 15.59
C PHE A 175 -16.18 -1.78 16.41
N VAL A 176 -15.10 -1.03 16.66
CA VAL A 176 -15.18 0.25 17.38
C VAL A 176 -15.94 1.31 16.58
N PHE A 177 -15.79 1.36 15.26
CA PHE A 177 -16.59 2.25 14.40
C PHE A 177 -18.08 1.98 14.57
N GLY A 178 -18.49 0.70 14.48
CA GLY A 178 -19.87 0.30 14.67
C GLY A 178 -20.41 0.64 16.06
N MET A 179 -19.64 0.36 17.12
CA MET A 179 -20.05 0.65 18.50
C MET A 179 -20.29 2.15 18.73
N ILE A 180 -19.36 2.99 18.28
CA ILE A 180 -19.47 4.44 18.44
C ILE A 180 -20.59 5.01 17.58
N ALA A 181 -20.74 4.53 16.34
CA ALA A 181 -21.80 4.98 15.45
C ALA A 181 -23.20 4.66 16.01
N GLN A 182 -23.40 3.45 16.52
CA GLN A 182 -24.64 3.04 17.16
C GLN A 182 -24.91 3.83 18.44
N PHE A 183 -23.88 4.04 19.26
CA PHE A 183 -24.01 4.87 20.47
C PHE A 183 -24.40 6.31 20.11
N TRP A 184 -23.73 6.90 19.12
CA TRP A 184 -23.99 8.26 18.66
C TRP A 184 -25.43 8.41 18.17
N ALA A 185 -25.88 7.54 17.27
CA ALA A 185 -27.21 7.61 16.68
C ALA A 185 -28.34 7.43 17.71
N ARG A 186 -28.12 6.62 18.76
CA ARG A 186 -29.18 6.31 19.75
C ARG A 186 -29.24 7.30 20.92
N TYR A 187 -28.09 7.73 21.43
CA TYR A 187 -28.04 8.43 22.72
C TYR A 187 -27.82 9.94 22.62
N THR A 188 -27.39 10.47 21.48
CA THR A 188 -27.14 11.92 21.36
C THR A 188 -28.40 12.74 21.09
N GLY A 189 -29.46 12.12 20.57
CA GLY A 189 -30.70 12.82 20.18
C GLY A 189 -30.56 13.69 18.93
N PHE A 190 -29.39 13.71 18.27
CA PHE A 190 -29.19 14.39 17.00
C PHE A 190 -29.80 13.58 15.85
N PRO A 191 -30.32 14.24 14.80
CA PRO A 191 -30.79 13.55 13.60
C PRO A 191 -29.57 12.94 12.91
N SER A 192 -29.26 11.68 13.20
CA SER A 192 -28.09 10.99 12.68
C SER A 192 -28.40 9.51 12.48
N THR A 193 -27.70 8.89 11.54
CA THR A 193 -27.85 7.46 11.24
C THR A 193 -26.51 6.75 11.37
N ALA A 194 -26.52 5.61 12.08
CA ALA A 194 -25.32 4.84 12.30
C ALA A 194 -24.67 4.39 10.98
N ASP A 195 -25.47 4.10 9.95
CA ASP A 195 -24.99 3.66 8.63
C ASP A 195 -24.13 4.73 7.94
N LEU A 196 -24.55 6.01 7.98
CA LEU A 196 -23.80 7.11 7.37
C LEU A 196 -22.54 7.48 8.17
N ILE A 197 -22.58 7.31 9.49
CA ILE A 197 -21.41 7.46 10.36
C ILE A 197 -20.38 6.37 10.04
N ILE A 198 -20.81 5.10 9.98
CA ILE A 198 -19.97 3.95 9.65
C ILE A 198 -19.39 4.10 8.23
N ALA A 199 -20.23 4.49 7.26
CA ALA A 199 -19.81 4.71 5.89
C ALA A 199 -18.69 5.75 5.79
N GLY A 200 -18.76 6.85 6.56
CA GLY A 200 -17.65 7.81 6.64
C GLY A 200 -16.42 7.28 7.36
N ALA A 201 -16.62 6.61 8.51
CA ALA A 201 -15.54 6.21 9.39
C ALA A 201 -14.67 5.06 8.87
N VAL A 202 -15.24 4.16 8.06
CA VAL A 202 -14.57 2.98 7.50
C VAL A 202 -13.68 3.34 6.30
N MET A 203 -13.96 4.43 5.59
CA MET A 203 -13.28 4.76 4.31
C MET A 203 -11.75 4.79 4.37
N PRO A 204 -11.10 5.32 5.44
CA PRO A 204 -9.64 5.26 5.56
C PRO A 204 -9.04 3.83 5.57
N PHE A 205 -9.83 2.80 5.86
CA PHE A 205 -9.42 1.40 5.87
C PHE A 205 -9.70 0.66 4.57
N VAL A 206 -10.46 1.29 3.65
CA VAL A 206 -10.82 0.64 2.39
C VAL A 206 -9.55 0.47 1.55
N PRO A 207 -9.21 -0.77 1.12
CA PRO A 207 -7.97 -1.06 0.42
C PRO A 207 -8.03 -0.65 -1.07
N GLY A 208 -8.34 0.62 -1.34
CA GLY A 208 -8.59 1.13 -2.70
C GLY A 208 -7.38 0.98 -3.63
N ILE A 209 -6.19 1.39 -3.18
CA ILE A 209 -4.94 1.26 -3.98
C ILE A 209 -4.65 -0.21 -4.28
N ALA A 210 -4.83 -1.10 -3.31
CA ALA A 210 -4.60 -2.52 -3.49
C ALA A 210 -5.56 -3.12 -4.53
N LEU A 211 -6.85 -2.75 -4.46
CA LEU A 211 -7.87 -3.20 -5.41
C LEU A 211 -7.60 -2.68 -6.83
N THR A 212 -7.27 -1.39 -6.98
CA THR A 212 -6.92 -0.81 -8.28
C THR A 212 -5.70 -1.50 -8.89
N ASN A 213 -4.66 -1.74 -8.08
CA ASN A 213 -3.45 -2.42 -8.54
C ASN A 213 -3.72 -3.90 -8.88
N ALA A 214 -4.62 -4.56 -8.14
CA ALA A 214 -5.01 -5.94 -8.42
C ALA A 214 -5.68 -6.07 -9.80
N VAL A 215 -6.66 -5.21 -10.09
CA VAL A 215 -7.33 -5.18 -11.40
C VAL A 215 -6.33 -4.88 -12.52
N ARG A 216 -5.43 -3.91 -12.31
CA ARG A 216 -4.39 -3.59 -13.28
C ARG A 216 -3.43 -4.75 -13.52
N ASP A 217 -2.97 -5.42 -12.47
CA ASP A 217 -2.10 -6.60 -12.59
C ASP A 217 -2.80 -7.73 -13.37
N ILE A 218 -4.11 -7.94 -13.19
CA ILE A 218 -4.88 -8.92 -13.99
C ILE A 218 -4.93 -8.51 -15.47
N MET A 219 -5.21 -7.23 -15.75
CA MET A 219 -5.29 -6.72 -17.14
C MET A 219 -3.96 -6.79 -17.89
N THR A 220 -2.84 -6.73 -17.17
CA THR A 220 -1.48 -6.85 -17.74
C THR A 220 -0.91 -8.27 -17.63
N ASN A 221 -1.75 -9.30 -17.55
CA ASN A 221 -1.37 -10.72 -17.47
C ASN A 221 -0.55 -11.16 -16.23
N HIS A 222 -0.47 -10.34 -15.18
CA HIS A 222 0.11 -10.73 -13.88
C HIS A 222 -0.95 -11.32 -12.94
N ILE A 223 -1.62 -12.38 -13.40
CA ILE A 223 -2.79 -12.98 -12.75
C ILE A 223 -2.50 -13.40 -11.30
N ASN A 224 -1.35 -14.04 -11.05
CA ASN A 224 -0.98 -14.51 -9.71
C ASN A 224 -0.88 -13.35 -8.70
N SER A 225 -0.30 -12.22 -9.10
CA SER A 225 -0.23 -11.02 -8.25
C SER A 225 -1.61 -10.41 -8.04
N GLY A 226 -2.35 -10.24 -9.14
CA GLY A 226 -3.68 -9.65 -9.12
C GLY A 226 -4.65 -10.41 -8.22
N MET A 227 -4.72 -11.74 -8.37
CA MET A 227 -5.55 -12.60 -7.53
C MET A 227 -5.16 -12.55 -6.06
N SER A 228 -3.86 -12.53 -5.75
CA SER A 228 -3.38 -12.45 -4.36
C SER A 228 -3.79 -11.14 -3.70
N LYS A 229 -3.56 -9.99 -4.36
CA LYS A 229 -3.94 -8.66 -3.87
C LYS A 229 -5.46 -8.48 -3.77
N MET A 230 -6.20 -9.03 -4.72
CA MET A 230 -7.66 -9.00 -4.74
C MET A 230 -8.25 -9.81 -3.58
N PHE A 231 -7.71 -11.01 -3.32
CA PHE A 231 -8.12 -11.84 -2.19
C PHE A 231 -7.80 -11.16 -0.84
N GLU A 232 -6.61 -10.57 -0.70
CA GLU A 232 -6.24 -9.81 0.50
C GLU A 232 -7.20 -8.63 0.73
N SER A 233 -7.49 -7.85 -0.31
CA SER A 233 -8.43 -6.72 -0.25
C SER A 233 -9.84 -7.16 0.13
N LEU A 234 -10.29 -8.30 -0.41
CA LEU A 234 -11.58 -8.90 -0.09
C LEU A 234 -11.65 -9.32 1.38
N LEU A 235 -10.62 -9.98 1.90
CA LEU A 235 -10.55 -10.36 3.32
C LEU A 235 -10.62 -9.14 4.23
N ILE A 236 -9.91 -8.06 3.92
CA ILE A 236 -9.98 -6.80 4.68
C ILE A 236 -11.41 -6.22 4.63
N THR A 237 -12.04 -6.20 3.46
CA THR A 237 -13.40 -5.68 3.29
C THR A 237 -14.42 -6.50 4.08
N LEU A 238 -14.28 -7.83 4.06
CA LEU A 238 -15.10 -8.74 4.87
C LEU A 238 -14.86 -8.53 6.37
N ALA A 239 -13.62 -8.29 6.80
CA ALA A 239 -13.30 -7.97 8.18
C ALA A 239 -13.99 -6.70 8.65
N LEU A 240 -13.99 -5.66 7.81
CA LEU A 240 -14.66 -4.39 8.08
C LEU A 240 -16.17 -4.60 8.23
N GLY A 241 -16.81 -5.30 7.28
CA GLY A 241 -18.24 -5.60 7.35
C GLY A 241 -18.62 -6.48 8.55
N ALA A 242 -17.80 -7.49 8.86
CA ALA A 242 -18.01 -8.35 10.03
C ALA A 242 -17.89 -7.56 11.34
N GLY A 243 -16.87 -6.70 11.47
CA GLY A 243 -16.67 -5.88 12.66
C GLY A 243 -17.86 -4.95 12.93
N THR A 244 -18.33 -4.23 11.92
CA THR A 244 -19.51 -3.34 12.04
C THR A 244 -20.79 -4.12 12.31
N SER A 245 -20.96 -5.30 11.69
CA SER A 245 -22.14 -6.14 11.88
C SER A 245 -22.22 -6.72 13.29
N VAL A 246 -21.09 -7.16 13.87
CA VAL A 246 -21.05 -7.64 15.26
C VAL A 246 -21.41 -6.50 16.23
N ALA A 247 -20.90 -5.30 16.00
CA ALA A 247 -21.27 -4.14 16.81
C ALA A 247 -22.77 -3.81 16.73
N LEU A 248 -23.37 -3.88 15.53
CA LEU A 248 -24.80 -3.69 15.33
C LEU A 248 -25.62 -4.73 16.12
N VAL A 249 -25.26 -6.01 16.03
CA VAL A 249 -25.97 -7.10 16.74
C VAL A 249 -25.88 -6.97 18.26
N LEU A 250 -24.72 -6.54 18.79
CA LEU A 250 -24.54 -6.35 20.24
C LEU A 250 -25.30 -5.15 20.80
N MET A 251 -25.58 -4.15 19.96
CA MET A 251 -26.24 -2.92 20.40
C MET A 251 -27.73 -2.89 20.08
N ASN A 252 -28.23 -3.73 19.19
CA ASN A 252 -29.68 -3.95 18.97
C ASN A 252 -30.35 -4.53 20.21
#